data_AF-A0A9E4T5V3-F1
#
_entry.id   AF-A0A9E4T5V3-F1
#
_cell.length_a   1.000
_cell.length_b   1.000
_cell.length_c   1.000
_cell.angle_alpha   90.00
_cell.angle_beta   90.00
_cell.angle_gamma   90.00
#
_symmetry.space_group_name_H-M   'P 1'
#
loop_
_entity.id
_entity.type
_entity.pdbx_description
1 polymer ?
#
loop_
_entity_poly.entity_id
_entity_poly.type
_entity_poly.pdbx_seq_one_letter_code
_entity_poly.pdbx_strand_id
1 'polypeptide(L)'
;MPGGQERNQKMLDKLTRYIGDSIHQAGLYQVVSQNQVNRAVEDAHLGTDIRNCNLCEYDLARQVEGEKVMTGWIYKMSILVLTMHIEIKNVTDERILISKAYDFRGDNEKAWLRAAQYMIRDLRGMMAE
;
A
#
# COMPACT_ATOMS: atom_id res chain seq x y z
N MET A 1 -20.77 2.52 13.42
CA MET A 1 -21.55 1.58 12.59
C MET A 1 -20.60 0.56 11.97
N PRO A 2 -20.79 -0.75 12.22
CA PRO A 2 -19.85 -1.81 11.80
C PRO A 2 -19.68 -1.95 10.27
N GLY A 3 -20.66 -1.54 9.46
CA GLY A 3 -20.56 -1.62 7.98
C GLY A 3 -19.52 -0.69 7.32
N GLY A 4 -19.03 0.33 8.05
CA GLY A 4 -18.01 1.24 7.53
C GLY A 4 -16.62 0.60 7.41
N GLN A 5 -16.25 -0.29 8.34
CA GLN A 5 -14.95 -0.96 8.34
C GLN A 5 -14.86 -2.02 7.24
N GLU A 6 -15.89 -2.86 7.09
CA GLU A 6 -15.92 -3.89 6.04
C GLU A 6 -15.87 -3.28 4.62
N ARG A 7 -16.60 -2.17 4.39
CA ARG A 7 -16.52 -1.43 3.13
C ARG A 7 -15.10 -0.91 2.89
N ASN A 8 -14.49 -0.27 3.88
CA ASN A 8 -13.14 0.29 3.72
C ASN A 8 -12.12 -0.84 3.44
N GLN A 9 -12.25 -1.99 4.10
CA GLN A 9 -11.39 -3.15 3.84
C GLN A 9 -11.52 -3.62 2.39
N LYS A 10 -12.75 -3.81 1.89
CA LYS A 10 -12.99 -4.17 0.48
C LYS A 10 -12.40 -3.16 -0.50
N MET A 11 -12.45 -1.86 -0.15
CA MET A 11 -11.84 -0.81 -0.97
C MET A 11 -10.31 -0.89 -0.94
N LEU A 12 -9.70 -1.15 0.22
CA LEU A 12 -8.26 -1.37 0.34
C LEU A 12 -7.80 -2.61 -0.43
N ASP A 13 -8.55 -3.71 -0.39
CA ASP A 13 -8.20 -4.94 -1.11
C ASP A 13 -8.25 -4.74 -2.64
N LYS A 14 -9.23 -3.97 -3.12
CA LYS A 14 -9.31 -3.59 -4.53
C LYS A 14 -8.14 -2.67 -4.92
N LEU A 15 -7.83 -1.69 -4.07
CA LEU A 15 -6.79 -0.72 -4.31
C LEU A 15 -5.40 -1.39 -4.32
N THR A 16 -5.15 -2.29 -3.37
CA THR A 16 -3.90 -3.05 -3.24
C THR A 16 -3.65 -3.89 -4.50
N ARG A 17 -4.67 -4.62 -4.96
CA ARG A 17 -4.60 -5.36 -6.22
C ARG A 17 -4.33 -4.45 -7.41
N TYR A 18 -5.08 -3.36 -7.53
CA TYR A 18 -4.89 -2.40 -8.63
C TYR A 18 -3.48 -1.83 -8.68
N ILE A 19 -2.93 -1.43 -7.53
CA ILE A 19 -1.57 -0.88 -7.43
C ILE A 19 -0.55 -1.96 -7.78
N GLY A 20 -0.67 -3.17 -7.22
CA GLY A 20 0.24 -4.28 -7.53
C GLY A 20 0.25 -4.62 -9.02
N ASP A 21 -0.94 -4.78 -9.62
CA ASP A 21 -1.08 -5.04 -11.06
C ASP A 21 -0.48 -3.90 -11.90
N SER A 22 -0.71 -2.65 -11.50
CA SER A 22 -0.22 -1.48 -12.23
C SER A 22 1.31 -1.36 -12.16
N ILE A 23 1.92 -1.66 -11.01
CA ILE A 23 3.38 -1.67 -10.83
C ILE A 23 4.00 -2.77 -11.69
N HIS A 24 3.42 -3.97 -11.66
CA HIS A 24 3.87 -5.11 -12.47
C HIS A 24 3.74 -4.82 -13.97
N GLN A 25 2.57 -4.35 -14.42
CA GLN A 25 2.32 -4.02 -15.83
C GLN A 25 3.19 -2.87 -16.34
N ALA A 26 3.52 -1.91 -15.49
CA ALA A 26 4.42 -0.82 -15.83
C ALA A 26 5.91 -1.24 -15.84
N GLY A 27 6.23 -2.47 -15.43
CA GLY A 27 7.60 -2.99 -15.38
C GLY A 27 8.48 -2.29 -14.33
N LEU A 28 7.87 -1.65 -13.32
CA LEU A 28 8.57 -0.88 -12.30
C LEU A 28 9.24 -1.79 -11.27
N TYR A 29 8.49 -2.77 -10.76
CA TYR A 29 8.99 -3.77 -9.83
C TYR A 29 8.37 -5.13 -10.14
N GLN A 30 9.08 -6.20 -9.77
CA GLN A 30 8.46 -7.51 -9.64
C GLN A 30 7.66 -7.54 -8.35
N VAL A 31 6.34 -7.76 -8.48
CA VAL A 31 5.43 -7.74 -7.35
C VAL A 31 5.25 -9.16 -6.85
N VAL A 32 5.58 -9.38 -5.58
CA VAL A 32 5.36 -10.65 -4.89
C VAL A 32 3.87 -10.97 -4.85
N SER A 33 3.51 -12.25 -4.91
CA SER A 33 2.11 -12.67 -4.87
C SER A 33 1.42 -12.15 -3.60
N GLN A 34 0.31 -11.42 -3.77
CA GLN A 34 -0.50 -10.96 -2.64
C GLN A 34 -0.96 -12.11 -1.73
N ASN A 35 -1.17 -13.31 -2.28
CA ASN A 35 -1.55 -14.49 -1.50
C ASN A 35 -0.41 -15.01 -0.61
N GLN A 36 0.86 -14.80 -0.99
CA GLN A 36 2.00 -15.11 -0.14
C GLN A 36 2.13 -14.08 0.98
N VAL A 37 1.98 -12.79 0.63
CA VAL A 37 2.00 -11.69 1.60
C VAL A 37 0.88 -11.84 2.63
N ASN A 38 -0.36 -12.11 2.19
CA ASN A 38 -1.49 -12.29 3.11
C ASN A 38 -1.27 -13.45 4.07
N ARG A 39 -0.73 -14.59 3.58
CA ARG A 39 -0.38 -15.72 4.44
C ARG A 39 0.70 -15.37 5.46
N ALA A 40 1.77 -14.69 5.03
CA ALA A 40 2.81 -14.23 5.94
C ALA A 40 2.26 -13.29 7.03
N VAL A 41 1.36 -12.37 6.66
CA VAL A 41 0.69 -11.46 7.61
C VAL A 41 -0.21 -12.22 8.58
N GLU A 42 -0.98 -13.19 8.09
CA GLU A 42 -1.85 -14.05 8.91
C GLU A 42 -1.01 -14.89 9.90
N ASP A 43 0.06 -15.51 9.41
CA ASP A 43 1.00 -16.34 10.18
C ASP A 43 1.74 -15.53 11.25
N ALA A 44 2.06 -14.26 10.96
CA ALA A 44 2.75 -13.38 11.89
C ALA A 44 1.88 -12.95 13.09
N HIS A 45 0.57 -13.23 13.07
CA HIS A 45 -0.37 -12.96 14.17
C HIS A 45 -0.22 -11.55 14.78
N LEU A 46 -0.06 -10.54 13.92
CA LEU A 46 0.39 -9.21 14.32
C LEU A 46 -0.50 -8.54 15.38
N GLY A 47 -1.79 -8.90 15.45
CA GLY A 47 -2.76 -8.29 16.37
C GLY A 47 -2.99 -6.79 16.17
N THR A 48 -2.37 -6.20 15.13
CA THR A 48 -2.35 -4.77 14.81
C THR A 48 -2.19 -4.55 13.31
N ASP A 49 -2.45 -3.33 12.83
CA ASP A 49 -2.16 -2.93 11.45
C ASP A 49 -0.64 -2.99 11.20
N ILE A 50 -0.21 -3.37 9.99
CA ILE A 50 1.22 -3.40 9.58
C ILE A 50 1.95 -2.08 9.93
N ARG A 51 1.26 -0.94 9.84
CA ARG A 51 1.81 0.39 10.22
C ARG A 51 2.24 0.51 11.67
N ASN A 52 1.55 -0.17 12.57
CA ASN A 52 1.75 -0.09 14.01
C ASN A 52 2.56 -1.28 14.53
N CYS A 53 3.13 -2.06 13.61
CA CYS A 53 3.75 -3.34 13.90
C CYS A 53 5.25 -3.24 14.23
N ASN A 54 5.78 -2.01 14.38
CA ASN A 54 7.16 -1.74 14.79
C ASN A 54 8.20 -2.56 13.99
N LEU A 55 8.38 -2.26 12.70
CA LEU A 55 9.38 -2.85 11.80
C LEU A 55 9.07 -4.27 11.30
N CYS A 56 7.95 -4.88 11.70
CA CYS A 56 7.61 -6.22 11.20
C CYS A 56 7.37 -6.27 9.68
N GLU A 57 7.15 -5.12 9.03
CA GLU A 57 7.06 -5.05 7.57
C GLU A 57 8.34 -5.56 6.88
N TYR A 58 9.50 -5.41 7.52
CA TYR A 58 10.78 -5.90 7.01
C TYR A 58 10.87 -7.41 7.14
N ASP A 59 10.48 -7.98 8.27
CA ASP A 59 10.51 -9.43 8.49
C ASP A 59 9.54 -10.16 7.57
N LEU A 60 8.33 -9.61 7.38
CA LEU A 60 7.36 -10.10 6.40
C LEU A 60 7.91 -10.05 4.98
N ALA A 61 8.58 -8.95 4.62
CA ALA A 61 9.18 -8.81 3.31
C ALA A 61 10.30 -9.82 3.09
N ARG A 62 11.18 -10.06 4.09
CA ARG A 62 12.21 -11.10 4.03
C ARG A 62 11.61 -12.50 3.89
N GLN A 63 10.53 -12.80 4.60
CA GLN A 63 9.85 -14.09 4.54
C GLN A 63 9.31 -14.41 3.14
N VAL A 64 8.91 -13.39 2.39
CA VAL A 64 8.42 -13.53 1.01
C VAL A 64 9.49 -13.20 -0.04
N GLU A 65 10.77 -13.15 0.36
CA GLU A 65 11.92 -12.85 -0.50
C GLU A 65 11.83 -11.48 -1.21
N GLY A 66 11.11 -10.53 -0.61
CA GLY A 66 10.99 -9.16 -1.11
C GLY A 66 12.17 -8.28 -0.71
N GLU A 67 12.85 -7.67 -1.68
CA GLU A 67 13.92 -6.69 -1.42
C GLU A 67 13.41 -5.33 -0.92
N LYS A 68 12.16 -5.01 -1.25
CA LYS A 68 11.52 -3.72 -0.96
C LYS A 68 10.12 -3.99 -0.45
N VAL A 69 9.70 -3.21 0.53
CA VAL A 69 8.36 -3.26 1.09
C VAL A 69 7.63 -1.96 0.82
N MET A 70 6.44 -2.06 0.24
CA MET A 70 5.55 -0.92 0.05
C MET A 70 4.39 -1.03 1.04
N THR A 71 4.25 -0.03 1.89
CA THR A 71 3.12 0.11 2.82
C THR A 71 2.29 1.31 2.42
N GLY A 72 0.97 1.12 2.32
CA GLY A 72 0.03 2.19 2.00
C GLY A 72 -1.11 2.26 3.00
N TRP A 73 -1.58 3.47 3.29
CA TRP A 73 -2.78 3.67 4.11
C TRP A 73 -3.58 4.89 3.70
N ILE A 74 -4.87 4.85 4.05
CA ILE A 74 -5.78 5.96 3.83
C ILE A 74 -6.07 6.63 5.16
N TYR A 75 -5.68 7.88 5.28
CA TYR A 75 -6.05 8.74 6.37
C TYR A 75 -7.35 9.48 6.03
N LYS A 76 -8.42 9.15 6.75
CA LYS A 76 -9.75 9.74 6.54
C LYS A 76 -9.97 10.86 7.54
N MET A 77 -9.66 12.10 7.15
CA MET A 77 -10.01 13.27 7.97
C MET A 77 -11.53 13.52 7.97
N SER A 78 -12.19 13.31 6.84
CA SER A 78 -13.64 13.43 6.69
C SER A 78 -14.15 12.57 5.52
N ILE A 79 -15.46 12.59 5.27
CA ILE A 79 -16.04 11.99 4.05
C ILE A 79 -15.65 12.74 2.77
N LEU A 80 -15.21 13.99 2.89
CA LEU A 80 -14.88 14.86 1.76
C LEU A 80 -13.38 14.90 1.49
N VAL A 81 -12.53 14.85 2.52
CA VAL A 81 -11.08 15.01 2.42
C VAL A 81 -10.39 13.80 3.02
N LEU A 82 -9.63 13.10 2.17
CA LEU A 82 -8.90 11.89 2.48
C LEU A 82 -7.48 12.03 1.93
N THR A 83 -6.53 11.37 2.59
CA THR A 83 -5.12 11.37 2.18
C THR A 83 -4.65 9.94 2.03
N MET A 84 -4.06 9.60 0.88
CA MET A 84 -3.39 8.33 0.64
C MET A 84 -1.90 8.48 0.90
N HIS A 85 -1.39 7.78 1.88
CA HIS A 85 0.02 7.73 2.18
C HIS A 85 0.62 6.45 1.60
N ILE A 86 1.81 6.57 1.04
CA ILE A 86 2.58 5.45 0.51
C ILE A 86 4.02 5.61 0.97
N GLU A 87 4.56 4.53 1.51
CA GLU A 87 5.97 4.39 1.85
C GLU A 87 6.55 3.18 1.16
N ILE A 88 7.70 3.36 0.51
CA ILE A 88 8.52 2.27 -0.03
C ILE A 88 9.82 2.27 0.74
N LYS A 89 10.14 1.14 1.36
CA LYS A 89 11.33 0.96 2.18
C LYS A 89 12.18 -0.17 1.58
N ASN A 90 13.50 -0.03 1.68
CA ASN A 90 14.45 -1.06 1.34
C ASN A 90 14.65 -1.98 2.55
N VAL A 91 14.56 -3.28 2.32
CA VAL A 91 14.56 -4.30 3.39
C VAL A 91 15.98 -4.60 3.89
N THR A 92 16.99 -4.40 3.05
CA THR A 92 18.38 -4.73 3.37
C THR A 92 19.03 -3.72 4.29
N ASP A 93 18.76 -2.43 4.11
CA ASP A 93 19.35 -1.32 4.87
C ASP A 93 18.33 -0.59 5.76
N GLU A 94 17.08 -1.05 5.77
CA GLU A 94 15.96 -0.49 6.52
C GLU A 94 15.72 1.00 6.23
N ARG A 95 16.06 1.47 5.03
CA ARG A 95 15.89 2.88 4.64
C ARG A 95 14.56 3.11 3.92
N ILE A 96 13.95 4.25 4.21
CA ILE A 96 12.80 4.76 3.44
C ILE A 96 13.33 5.32 2.12
N LEU A 97 12.92 4.72 1.01
CA LEU A 97 13.26 5.18 -0.34
C LEU A 97 12.28 6.25 -0.81
N ILE A 98 10.99 6.04 -0.57
CA ILE A 98 9.91 6.94 -0.99
C ILE A 98 8.94 7.06 0.18
N SER A 99 8.55 8.28 0.53
CA SER A 99 7.41 8.56 1.40
C SER A 99 6.64 9.72 0.79
N LYS A 100 5.39 9.46 0.38
CA LYS A 100 4.52 10.45 -0.26
C LYS A 100 3.09 10.36 0.25
N ALA A 101 2.41 11.50 0.18
CA ALA A 101 1.01 11.65 0.52
C ALA A 101 0.26 12.27 -0.66
N TYR A 102 -0.91 11.73 -0.96
CA TYR A 102 -1.78 12.18 -2.04
C TYR A 102 -3.14 12.53 -1.47
N ASP A 103 -3.44 13.83 -1.43
CA ASP A 103 -4.75 14.31 -1.01
C ASP A 103 -5.77 14.15 -2.12
N PHE A 104 -6.93 13.61 -1.78
CA PHE A 104 -8.04 13.44 -2.71
C PHE A 104 -9.38 13.70 -2.04
N ARG A 105 -10.39 13.96 -2.88
CA ARG A 105 -11.73 14.34 -2.42
C ARG A 105 -12.78 13.28 -2.75
N GLY A 106 -13.57 12.96 -1.74
CA GLY A 106 -14.70 12.03 -1.80
C GLY A 106 -14.37 10.61 -1.35
N ASP A 107 -15.10 10.13 -0.34
CA ASP A 107 -15.03 8.75 0.14
C ASP A 107 -15.82 7.80 -0.78
N ASN A 108 -15.33 7.55 -1.99
CA ASN A 108 -15.90 6.56 -2.92
C ASN A 108 -14.83 5.89 -3.78
N GLU A 109 -15.17 4.73 -4.36
CA GLU A 109 -14.25 3.89 -5.13
C GLU A 109 -13.59 4.63 -6.30
N LYS A 110 -14.33 5.49 -7.00
CA LYS A 110 -13.81 6.27 -8.12
C LYS A 110 -12.75 7.28 -7.69
N ALA A 111 -12.93 7.93 -6.54
CA ALA A 111 -11.97 8.89 -6.02
C ALA A 111 -10.69 8.20 -5.53
N TRP A 112 -10.82 7.06 -4.85
CA TRP A 112 -9.68 6.26 -4.39
C TRP A 112 -8.87 5.72 -5.57
N LEU A 113 -9.54 5.20 -6.59
CA LEU A 113 -8.88 4.71 -7.80
C LEU A 113 -8.12 5.81 -8.54
N ARG A 114 -8.69 7.02 -8.64
CA ARG A 114 -8.01 8.17 -9.23
C ARG A 114 -6.76 8.58 -8.44
N ALA A 115 -6.82 8.52 -7.12
CA ALA A 115 -5.65 8.78 -6.28
C ALA A 115 -4.55 7.74 -6.53
N ALA A 116 -4.89 6.45 -6.63
CA ALA A 116 -3.91 5.42 -6.99
C ALA A 116 -3.36 5.59 -8.42
N GLN A 117 -4.20 5.94 -9.40
CA GLN A 117 -3.74 6.24 -10.76
C GLN A 117 -2.71 7.38 -10.80
N TYR A 118 -2.99 8.44 -10.03
CA TYR A 118 -2.07 9.56 -9.91
C TYR A 118 -0.76 9.14 -9.25
N MET A 119 -0.83 8.37 -8.16
CA MET A 119 0.33 7.84 -7.45
C MET A 119 1.19 6.95 -8.35
N ILE A 120 0.60 6.02 -9.13
CA ILE A 120 1.35 5.20 -10.09
C ILE A 120 2.04 6.07 -11.15
N ARG A 121 1.35 7.09 -11.67
CA ARG A 121 1.95 8.01 -12.65
C ARG A 121 3.14 8.77 -12.05
N ASP A 122 3.01 9.24 -10.82
CA ASP A 122 4.08 9.93 -10.11
C ASP A 122 5.26 8.98 -9.81
N LEU A 123 4.98 7.74 -9.39
CA LEU A 123 5.99 6.69 -9.20
C LEU A 123 6.78 6.42 -10.48
N ARG A 124 6.09 6.31 -11.63
CA ARG A 124 6.73 6.15 -12.95
C ARG A 124 7.66 7.31 -13.28
N GLY A 125 7.27 8.54 -12.93
CA GLY A 125 8.09 9.73 -13.14
C GLY A 125 9.39 9.66 -12.33
N MET A 126 9.31 9.32 -11.05
CA MET A 126 10.47 9.25 -10.16
C MET A 126 11.46 8.13 -10.51
N MET A 127 10.98 7.05 -11.13
CA MET A 127 11.81 5.91 -11.51
C MET A 127 12.43 6.03 -12.91
N ALA A 128 12.01 7.03 -13.69
CA ALA A 128 12.53 7.28 -15.03
C ALA A 128 13.67 8.32 -15.04
N GLU A 129 14.00 8.89 -13.88
CA GLU A 129 15.15 9.77 -13.64
C GLU A 129 16.36 8.99 -13.10
#